data_AF-A0A849QTF5-F1
#
_entry.id   AF-A0A849QTF5-F1
#
_cell.length_a   1.000
_cell.length_b   1.000
_cell.length_c   1.000
_cell.angle_alpha   90.00
_cell.angle_beta   90.00
_cell.angle_gamma   90.00
#
_symmetry.space_group_name_H-M   'P 1'
#
loop_
_entity.id
_entity.type
_entity.pdbx_description
1 polymer ?
#
loop_
_entity_poly.entity_id
_entity_poly.type
_entity_poly.pdbx_seq_one_letter_code
_entity_poly.pdbx_strand_id
1 'polypeptide(L)'
;MINKKLSQNDKIIGSRKLTVGDFWSWAYSDILSNRNRAIYAEFLVGSSLDVVNIPKIEWDGVDLLYKGRKIEVKSSAFIQSWKQRKLSPIRFDISKKKAWYAEDNTFETEPVRAADCYVFCLYAETDE
;
A
#
# COMPACT_ATOMS: atom_id res chain seq x y z
N MET A 1 -9.57 19.54 1.53
CA MET A 1 -9.92 19.04 2.88
C MET A 1 -8.80 18.10 3.30
N ILE A 2 -8.18 18.32 4.46
CA ILE A 2 -7.17 17.38 4.97
C ILE A 2 -7.92 16.12 5.40
N ASN A 3 -7.60 14.97 4.80
CA ASN A 3 -8.14 13.69 5.23
C ASN A 3 -7.74 13.46 6.69
N LYS A 4 -8.71 13.58 7.60
CA LYS A 4 -8.49 13.33 9.03
C LYS A 4 -8.29 11.84 9.24
N LYS A 5 -7.21 11.46 9.96
CA LYS A 5 -7.01 10.09 10.40
C LYS A 5 -8.09 9.69 11.40
N LEU A 6 -8.79 8.60 11.11
CA LEU A 6 -9.79 8.01 12.01
C LEU A 6 -9.08 7.23 13.13
N SER A 7 -9.73 7.12 14.28
CA SER A 7 -9.32 6.27 15.38
C SER A 7 -10.00 4.91 15.29
N GLN A 8 -9.32 3.83 15.67
CA GLN A 8 -9.92 2.50 15.76
C GLN A 8 -11.17 2.46 16.67
N ASN A 9 -11.24 3.37 17.66
CA ASN A 9 -12.36 3.45 18.61
C ASN A 9 -13.51 4.34 18.12
N ASP A 10 -13.39 4.98 16.95
CA ASP A 10 -14.46 5.81 16.40
C ASP A 10 -15.68 4.94 16.10
N LYS A 11 -16.84 5.35 16.62
CA LYS A 11 -18.10 4.61 16.44
C LYS A 11 -18.68 4.89 15.06
N ILE A 12 -19.13 3.83 14.37
CA ILE A 12 -19.81 3.96 13.09
C ILE A 12 -21.30 4.22 13.35
N ILE A 13 -21.76 5.43 13.01
CA ILE A 13 -23.16 5.85 13.14
C ILE A 13 -24.05 4.94 12.27
N GLY A 14 -25.15 4.44 12.83
CA GLY A 14 -26.08 3.55 12.13
C GLY A 14 -25.70 2.06 12.17
N SER A 15 -24.55 1.71 12.76
CA SER A 15 -24.15 0.32 12.97
C SER A 15 -24.63 -0.24 14.33
N ARG A 16 -24.61 -1.57 14.49
CA ARG A 16 -24.86 -2.26 15.77
C ARG A 16 -23.66 -2.12 16.74
N LYS A 17 -23.31 -0.89 17.12
CA LYS A 17 -22.17 -0.56 18.00
C LYS A 17 -20.79 -0.97 17.44
N LEU A 18 -20.63 -1.01 16.12
CA LEU A 18 -19.33 -1.28 15.50
C LEU A 18 -18.47 -0.02 15.50
N THR A 19 -17.16 -0.25 15.48
CA THR A 19 -16.11 0.74 15.42
C THR A 19 -15.41 0.72 14.07
N VAL A 20 -14.66 1.78 13.77
CA VAL A 20 -13.77 1.81 12.60
C VAL A 20 -12.73 0.68 12.66
N GLY A 21 -12.27 0.30 13.86
CA GLY A 21 -11.40 -0.86 14.07
C GLY A 21 -12.04 -2.19 13.64
N ASP A 22 -13.33 -2.38 13.94
CA ASP A 22 -14.06 -3.58 13.49
C ASP A 22 -14.13 -3.65 11.95
N PHE A 23 -14.37 -2.51 11.30
CA PHE A 23 -14.33 -2.41 9.84
C PHE A 23 -12.93 -2.73 9.30
N TRP A 24 -11.87 -2.17 9.89
CA TRP A 24 -10.51 -2.44 9.46
C TRP A 24 -10.13 -3.91 9.60
N SER A 25 -10.49 -4.55 10.72
CA SER A 25 -10.24 -5.99 10.88
C SER A 25 -11.01 -6.79 9.83
N TRP A 26 -12.30 -6.52 9.62
CA TRP A 26 -13.08 -7.25 8.62
C TRP A 26 -12.53 -7.08 7.19
N ALA A 27 -12.14 -5.87 6.80
CA ALA A 27 -11.70 -5.57 5.44
C ALA A 27 -10.24 -5.99 5.16
N TYR A 28 -9.36 -5.94 6.17
CA TYR A 28 -7.91 -6.04 5.97
C TYR A 28 -7.23 -7.21 6.69
N SER A 29 -7.98 -8.08 7.40
CA SER A 29 -7.40 -9.26 8.06
C SER A 29 -6.72 -10.25 7.12
N ASP A 30 -7.15 -10.36 5.86
CA ASP A 30 -6.39 -11.12 4.84
C ASP A 30 -5.21 -10.28 4.33
N ILE A 31 -4.16 -10.18 5.16
CA ILE A 31 -2.91 -9.48 4.84
C ILE A 31 -2.22 -10.13 3.64
N LEU A 32 -2.38 -11.44 3.45
CA LEU A 32 -1.70 -12.17 2.38
C LEU A 32 -2.30 -11.89 0.99
N SER A 33 -3.53 -11.34 0.90
CA SER A 33 -4.07 -10.89 -0.38
C SER A 33 -3.16 -9.89 -1.07
N ASN A 34 -3.11 -9.91 -2.42
CA ASN A 34 -2.25 -9.01 -3.19
C ASN A 34 -2.39 -7.54 -2.81
N ARG A 35 -3.63 -7.08 -2.63
CA ARG A 35 -3.95 -5.69 -2.28
C ARG A 35 -3.45 -5.37 -0.88
N ASN A 36 -3.87 -6.15 0.11
CA ASN A 36 -3.57 -5.82 1.51
C ASN A 36 -2.10 -6.02 1.82
N ARG A 37 -1.42 -6.99 1.20
CA ARG A 37 0.02 -7.19 1.33
C ARG A 37 0.82 -5.99 0.84
N ALA A 38 0.39 -5.39 -0.28
CA ALA A 38 1.02 -4.18 -0.80
C ALA A 38 0.84 -3.00 0.16
N ILE A 39 -0.39 -2.77 0.65
CA ILE A 39 -0.70 -1.73 1.63
C ILE A 39 0.06 -1.96 2.94
N TYR A 40 0.17 -3.20 3.40
CA TYR A 40 0.88 -3.56 4.61
C TYR A 40 2.39 -3.32 4.47
N ALA A 41 2.98 -3.67 3.33
CA ALA A 41 4.38 -3.37 3.03
C ALA A 41 4.66 -1.86 3.04
N GLU A 42 3.80 -1.06 2.38
CA GLU A 42 3.88 0.40 2.43
C GLU A 42 3.80 0.94 3.87
N PHE A 43 2.86 0.42 4.66
CA PHE A 43 2.70 0.80 6.06
C PHE A 43 3.95 0.48 6.91
N LEU A 44 4.59 -0.67 6.72
CA LEU A 44 5.82 -1.03 7.44
C LEU A 44 6.99 -0.10 7.10
N VAL A 45 7.19 0.20 5.82
CA VAL A 45 8.23 1.12 5.35
C VAL A 45 7.94 2.53 5.88
N GLY A 46 6.70 3.01 5.72
CA GLY A 46 6.28 4.32 6.19
C GLY A 46 6.39 4.47 7.71
N SER A 47 6.10 3.41 8.47
CA SER A 47 6.24 3.41 9.93
C SER A 47 7.72 3.51 10.34
N SER A 48 8.61 2.84 9.62
CA SER A 48 10.06 2.92 9.87
C SER A 48 10.64 4.31 9.55
N LEU A 49 9.90 5.11 8.80
CA LEU A 49 10.26 6.48 8.40
C LEU A 49 9.45 7.56 9.15
N ASP A 50 8.56 7.16 10.08
CA ASP A 50 7.65 8.03 10.83
C ASP A 50 6.68 8.88 9.95
N VAL A 51 6.28 8.39 8.77
CA VAL A 51 5.41 9.11 7.81
C VAL A 51 3.97 8.59 7.72
N VAL A 52 3.53 7.73 8.63
CA VAL A 52 2.16 7.15 8.67
C VAL A 52 1.16 7.95 9.52
N ASN A 53 1.51 9.18 9.87
CA ASN A 53 0.67 10.06 10.70
C ASN A 53 -0.53 10.63 9.94
N ILE A 54 -0.45 10.70 8.61
CA ILE A 54 -1.55 11.04 7.73
C ILE A 54 -2.15 9.77 7.11
N PRO A 55 -3.46 9.75 6.76
CA PRO A 55 -4.03 8.64 6.01
C PRO A 55 -3.34 8.48 4.66
N LYS A 56 -3.25 7.23 4.19
CA LYS A 56 -2.84 6.94 2.81
C LYS A 56 -3.74 7.70 1.84
N ILE A 57 -3.13 8.34 0.85
CA ILE A 57 -3.83 8.92 -0.28
C ILE A 57 -3.79 7.85 -1.39
N GLU A 58 -4.96 7.34 -1.77
CA GLU A 58 -5.05 6.46 -2.93
C GLU A 58 -4.81 7.29 -4.21
N TRP A 59 -4.07 6.73 -5.17
CA TRP A 59 -3.76 7.34 -6.48
C TRP A 59 -2.74 8.50 -6.47
N ASP A 60 -1.94 8.62 -5.41
CA ASP A 60 -0.76 9.49 -5.46
C ASP A 60 0.30 8.90 -6.42
N GLY A 61 1.15 9.76 -6.98
CA GLY A 61 2.14 9.38 -7.99
C GLY A 61 3.25 8.47 -7.45
N VAL A 62 3.38 8.34 -6.13
CA VAL A 62 4.28 7.43 -5.40
C VAL A 62 3.69 7.03 -4.05
N ASP A 63 4.20 5.95 -3.45
CA ASP A 63 3.67 5.43 -2.19
C ASP A 63 4.00 6.29 -0.96
N LEU A 64 5.23 6.79 -0.83
CA LEU A 64 5.68 7.56 0.35
C LEU A 64 6.56 8.77 -0.04
N LEU A 65 6.50 9.82 0.78
CA LEU A 65 7.40 10.97 0.71
C LEU A 65 8.21 11.08 2.01
N TYR A 66 9.54 11.09 1.90
CA TYR A 66 10.42 11.21 3.06
C TYR A 66 11.57 12.17 2.76
N LYS A 67 11.69 13.27 3.53
CA LYS A 67 12.73 14.29 3.37
C LYS A 67 12.88 14.79 1.91
N GLY A 68 11.75 14.99 1.23
CA GLY A 68 11.70 15.45 -0.16
C GLY A 68 12.04 14.38 -1.21
N ARG A 69 12.18 13.11 -0.81
CA ARG A 69 12.40 11.97 -1.71
C ARG A 69 11.12 11.15 -1.87
N LYS A 70 10.81 10.84 -3.12
CA LYS A 70 9.71 9.96 -3.51
C LYS A 70 10.12 8.50 -3.41
N ILE A 71 9.35 7.69 -2.71
CA ILE A 71 9.64 6.28 -2.45
C ILE A 71 8.48 5.43 -2.99
N GLU A 72 8.82 4.42 -3.77
CA GLU A 72 7.89 3.38 -4.22
C GLU A 72 8.16 2.09 -3.45
N VAL A 73 7.12 1.47 -2.89
CA VAL A 73 7.20 0.19 -2.18
C VAL A 73 6.59 -0.90 -3.04
N LYS A 74 7.36 -1.96 -3.31
CA LYS A 74 6.88 -3.13 -4.05
C LYS A 74 6.83 -4.34 -3.13
N SER A 75 5.70 -5.05 -3.12
CA SER A 75 5.56 -6.30 -2.37
C SER A 75 5.55 -7.51 -3.31
N SER A 76 6.14 -8.62 -2.84
CA SER A 76 6.07 -9.93 -3.48
C SER A 76 6.01 -11.03 -2.42
N ALA A 77 5.49 -12.19 -2.77
CA ALA A 77 5.33 -13.31 -1.85
C ALA A 77 5.43 -14.63 -2.59
N PHE A 78 6.02 -15.66 -1.96
CA PHE A 78 6.01 -17.01 -2.51
C PHE A 78 4.62 -17.64 -2.43
N ILE A 79 3.87 -17.34 -1.36
CA ILE A 79 2.51 -17.81 -1.14
C ILE A 79 1.45 -16.72 -1.33
N GLN A 80 0.21 -17.14 -1.58
CA GLN A 80 -0.93 -16.25 -1.87
C GLN A 80 -2.13 -16.63 -0.99
N SER A 81 -3.04 -15.69 -0.76
CA SER A 81 -4.23 -15.98 0.04
C SER A 81 -5.24 -16.91 -0.66
N TRP A 82 -5.07 -17.13 -1.97
CA TRP A 82 -5.79 -18.15 -2.72
C TRP A 82 -4.91 -19.38 -3.01
N LYS A 83 -5.58 -20.50 -3.26
CA LYS A 83 -4.93 -21.78 -3.56
C LYS A 83 -4.02 -21.67 -4.79
N GLN A 84 -2.78 -22.12 -4.63
CA GLN A 84 -1.77 -22.18 -5.70
C GLN A 84 -1.29 -23.62 -5.93
N ARG A 85 -0.81 -23.92 -7.14
CA ARG A 85 -0.22 -25.24 -7.48
C ARG A 85 1.30 -25.29 -7.25
N LYS A 86 1.95 -24.14 -7.20
CA LYS A 86 3.38 -23.94 -6.99
C LYS A 86 3.62 -22.54 -6.45
N LEU A 87 4.77 -22.33 -5.82
CA LEU A 87 5.18 -21.02 -5.33
C LEU A 87 5.24 -19.98 -6.46
N SER A 88 4.88 -18.76 -6.12
CA SER A 88 4.97 -17.61 -7.02
C SER A 88 6.43 -17.17 -7.20
N PRO A 89 6.89 -16.87 -8.42
CA PRO A 89 8.23 -16.33 -8.63
C PRO A 89 8.31 -14.91 -8.07
N ILE A 90 9.37 -14.62 -7.31
CA ILE A 90 9.59 -13.28 -6.75
C ILE A 90 10.05 -12.33 -7.84
N ARG A 91 9.26 -11.29 -8.07
CA ARG A 91 9.50 -10.25 -9.08
C ARG A 91 9.04 -8.91 -8.56
N PHE A 92 9.79 -7.87 -8.90
CA PHE A 92 9.48 -6.48 -8.61
C PHE A 92 9.52 -5.67 -9.90
N ASP A 93 8.37 -5.14 -10.32
CA ASP A 93 8.27 -4.32 -11.53
C ASP A 93 8.70 -2.87 -11.23
N ILE A 94 9.74 -2.43 -11.94
CA ILE A 94 10.26 -1.05 -11.91
C ILE A 94 10.39 -0.46 -13.32
N SER A 95 9.62 -1.00 -14.26
CA SER A 95 9.53 -0.45 -15.61
C SER A 95 9.06 1.01 -15.58
N LYS A 96 9.52 1.79 -16.56
CA LYS A 96 9.07 3.18 -16.71
C LYS A 96 7.58 3.18 -17.03
N LYS A 97 6.79 4.05 -16.38
CA LYS A 97 5.36 4.20 -16.60
C LYS A 97 5.02 5.67 -16.83
N LYS A 98 3.92 5.92 -17.54
CA LYS A 98 3.37 7.27 -17.64
C LYS A 98 2.75 7.61 -16.30
N ALA A 99 3.35 8.54 -15.57
CA ALA A 99 2.81 9.01 -14.31
C ALA A 99 1.48 9.71 -14.57
N TRP A 100 0.49 9.50 -13.70
CA TRP A 100 -0.76 10.25 -13.72
C TRP A 100 -0.65 11.40 -12.73
N TYR A 101 -1.05 12.60 -13.14
CA TYR A 101 -1.13 13.78 -12.28
C TYR A 101 -2.58 14.02 -11.89
N ALA A 102 -2.87 13.86 -10.60
CA ALA A 102 -4.22 14.04 -10.06
C ALA A 102 -4.71 15.50 -10.16
N GLU A 103 -3.78 16.47 -10.18
CA GLU A 103 -4.04 17.91 -10.14
C GLU A 103 -4.78 18.40 -11.39
N ASP A 104 -4.42 17.89 -12.56
CA ASP A 104 -4.99 18.28 -13.86
C ASP A 104 -5.58 17.10 -14.63
N ASN A 105 -5.60 15.90 -14.02
CA ASN A 105 -6.07 14.65 -14.61
C ASN A 105 -5.34 14.29 -15.93
N THR A 106 -4.04 14.56 -15.99
CA THR A 106 -3.21 14.26 -17.16
C THR A 106 -2.22 13.11 -16.92
N PHE A 107 -1.57 12.68 -17.99
CA PHE A 107 -0.47 11.72 -17.92
C PHE A 107 0.80 12.36 -18.46
N GLU A 108 1.95 11.99 -17.91
CA GLU A 108 3.23 12.32 -18.54
C GLU A 108 3.29 11.79 -19.97
N THR A 109 3.87 12.60 -20.87
CA THR A 109 4.03 12.25 -22.28
C THR A 109 5.00 11.07 -22.45
N GLU A 110 6.06 11.05 -21.65
CA GLU A 110 7.10 10.03 -21.68
C GLU A 110 7.05 9.10 -20.45
N PRO A 111 7.36 7.81 -20.59
CA PRO A 111 7.46 6.91 -19.45
C PRO A 111 8.64 7.29 -18.54
N VAL A 112 8.39 7.44 -17.24
CA VAL A 112 9.39 7.76 -16.23
C VAL A 112 9.41 6.75 -15.09
N ARG A 113 10.47 6.79 -14.28
CA ARG A 113 10.47 6.20 -12.94
C ARG A 113 10.06 7.30 -11.97
N ALA A 114 8.85 7.20 -11.43
CA ALA A 114 8.26 8.26 -10.63
C ALA A 114 8.96 8.45 -9.27
N ALA A 115 9.62 7.42 -8.74
CA ALA A 115 10.26 7.42 -7.44
C ALA A 115 11.78 7.59 -7.52
N ASP A 116 12.34 8.26 -6.51
CA ASP A 116 13.79 8.38 -6.28
C ASP A 116 14.38 7.10 -5.66
N CYS A 117 13.56 6.38 -4.89
CA CYS A 117 13.94 5.17 -4.18
C CYS A 117 12.88 4.08 -4.36
N TYR A 118 13.33 2.83 -4.48
CA TYR A 118 12.46 1.65 -4.56
C TYR A 118 12.80 0.73 -3.39
N VAL A 119 11.79 0.36 -2.61
CA VAL A 119 11.91 -0.60 -1.50
C VAL A 119 11.18 -1.88 -1.86
N PHE A 120 11.89 -3.01 -1.80
CA PHE A 120 11.35 -4.32 -2.14
C PHE A 120 11.06 -5.13 -0.87
N CYS A 121 9.78 -5.42 -0.63
CA CYS A 121 9.31 -6.18 0.51
C CYS A 121 8.95 -7.60 0.06
N LEU A 122 9.61 -8.60 0.64
CA LEU A 122 9.34 -10.01 0.38
C LEU A 122 8.66 -10.66 1.59
N TYR A 123 7.47 -11.21 1.38
CA TYR A 123 6.90 -12.21 2.28
C TYR A 123 7.55 -13.57 1.97
N ALA A 124 8.48 -13.99 2.83
CA ALA A 124 9.42 -15.07 2.54
C ALA A 124 8.93 -16.46 2.92
N GLU A 125 7.83 -16.59 3.68
CA GLU A 125 7.33 -17.90 4.07
C GLU A 125 6.84 -18.71 2.86
N THR A 126 6.97 -20.02 3.00
CA THR A 126 6.51 -21.05 2.08
C THR A 126 5.56 -21.99 2.82
N ASP A 127 4.79 -22.81 2.10
CA ASP A 127 3.85 -23.79 2.69
C ASP A 127 4.58 -25.01 3.35
N GLU A 128 5.78 -24.81 3.91
CA GLU A 128 6.65 -25.82 4.55
C GLU A 128 6.76 -25.62 6.06
#